data_AF-A0A2V7VCJ5-F1
#
_entry.id   AF-A0A2V7VCJ5-F1
#
_cell.length_a   1.000
_cell.length_b   1.000
_cell.length_c   1.000
_cell.angle_alpha   90.00
_cell.angle_beta   90.00
_cell.angle_gamma   90.00
#
_symmetry.space_group_name_H-M   'P 1'
#
loop_
_entity.id
_entity.type
_entity.pdbx_description
1 polymer ?
#
loop_
_entity_poly.entity_id
_entity_poly.type
_entity_poly.pdbx_seq_one_letter_code
_entity_poly.pdbx_strand_id
1 'polypeptide(L)'
;MASFETLSPEDRWNLAFFVFRLGHEGDSVGPPVAMTLGSMALLTDHEVLEALRAERNPAPRTALAWVRREAAFTEPPAGAGIERARALVRRAVETYAAGHAVEGDRLAIDAYLQGFEPLEPRLRARDAAGTREIESAFHGLRAAMASGETAHGVRTRGQALDRRLAGLGETGRPAVPFAAAFLIYLREGIEAALLVGALLAGLRRLGRPDAARYIHAGWVGALPAGVATWWVLDRAIALGADQRELVESGVALLAAAVLFSVSFWMISKVESRHWMAYLRDQLERGLSRRSLYVLSGLAFLAVYREAAETILFTQALLLESEAQRSQVWAGALAGVLAVLATALVMNRTVRRLPLGPFFAFSSLLLCGLAVSFAGSGIYGLVAAGYLRPRPVPFPEIPWMGIHPDLTALAVQLAIVLVIAAAGLATLLRRPATEGRIAS
;
A
#
# COMPACT_ATOMS: atom_id res chain seq x y z
N MET A 1 -13.00 -12.62 43.98
CA MET A 1 -12.95 -12.30 42.54
C MET A 1 -14.14 -11.41 42.25
N ALA A 2 -13.96 -10.30 41.53
CA ALA A 2 -15.07 -9.44 41.13
C ALA A 2 -16.09 -10.24 40.30
N SER A 3 -17.40 -10.02 40.51
CA SER A 3 -18.41 -10.79 39.78
C SER A 3 -18.42 -10.40 38.30
N PHE A 4 -18.86 -11.29 37.43
CA PHE A 4 -19.00 -11.02 36.00
C PHE A 4 -19.89 -9.79 35.72
N GLU A 5 -20.79 -9.46 36.64
CA GLU A 5 -21.68 -8.31 36.53
C GLU A 5 -21.00 -6.96 36.75
N THR A 6 -19.83 -6.92 37.40
CA THR A 6 -19.11 -5.66 37.64
C THR A 6 -18.24 -5.23 36.45
N LEU A 7 -18.07 -6.08 35.44
CA LEU A 7 -17.33 -5.75 34.22
C LEU A 7 -18.19 -4.92 33.27
N SER A 8 -17.58 -3.95 32.60
CA SER A 8 -18.22 -3.21 31.51
C SER A 8 -18.55 -4.17 30.35
N PRO A 9 -19.53 -3.85 29.48
CA PRO A 9 -19.81 -4.66 28.29
C PRO A 9 -18.57 -4.94 27.43
N GLU A 10 -17.67 -3.97 27.30
CA GLU A 10 -16.40 -4.09 26.58
C GLU A 10 -15.45 -5.09 27.26
N ASP A 11 -15.28 -4.98 28.58
CA ASP A 11 -14.43 -5.91 29.35
C ASP A 11 -14.95 -7.35 29.31
N ARG A 12 -16.27 -7.53 29.25
CA ARG A 12 -16.89 -8.86 29.10
C ARG A 12 -16.57 -9.48 27.75
N TRP A 13 -16.60 -8.70 26.67
CA TRP A 13 -16.21 -9.18 25.34
C TRP A 13 -14.72 -9.48 25.27
N ASN A 14 -13.87 -8.60 25.79
CA ASN A 14 -12.43 -8.81 25.86
C ASN A 14 -12.08 -10.09 26.64
N LEU A 15 -12.74 -10.32 27.77
CA LEU A 15 -12.57 -11.54 28.56
C LEU A 15 -13.04 -12.79 27.80
N ALA A 16 -14.18 -12.73 27.09
CA ALA A 16 -14.69 -13.85 26.30
C ALA A 16 -13.69 -14.27 25.21
N PHE A 17 -13.19 -13.32 24.41
CA PHE A 17 -12.19 -13.60 23.39
C PHE A 17 -10.85 -14.07 23.99
N PHE A 18 -10.45 -13.53 25.14
CA PHE A 18 -9.25 -13.99 25.85
C PHE A 18 -9.36 -15.45 26.28
N VAL A 19 -10.49 -15.88 26.84
CA VAL A 19 -10.70 -17.28 27.25
C VAL A 19 -10.70 -18.23 26.06
N PHE A 20 -11.35 -17.85 24.95
CA PHE A 20 -11.37 -18.64 23.72
C PHE A 20 -9.97 -18.86 23.11
N ARG A 21 -9.04 -17.93 23.34
CA ARG A 21 -7.65 -18.02 22.88
C ARG A 21 -6.85 -19.09 23.63
N LEU A 22 -7.12 -19.32 24.92
CA LEU A 22 -6.32 -20.20 25.79
C LEU A 22 -6.33 -21.68 25.35
N GLY A 23 -7.35 -22.11 24.60
CA GLY A 23 -7.46 -23.49 24.08
C GLY A 23 -6.69 -23.76 22.78
N HIS A 24 -6.05 -22.74 22.19
CA HIS A 24 -5.53 -22.79 20.82
C HIS A 24 -4.04 -22.35 20.77
N GLU A 25 -3.12 -23.22 21.21
CA GLU A 25 -1.66 -22.97 21.15
C GLU A 25 -1.02 -23.51 19.84
N GLY A 26 -0.02 -22.79 19.27
CA GLY A 26 0.71 -23.17 18.04
C GLY A 26 0.73 -22.09 16.94
N ASP A 27 1.34 -22.36 15.78
CA ASP A 27 1.33 -21.44 14.62
C ASP A 27 -0.05 -21.44 13.94
N SER A 28 -0.74 -20.29 13.95
CA SER A 28 -2.03 -20.09 13.28
C SER A 28 -1.85 -19.38 11.94
N VAL A 29 -1.56 -20.16 10.90
CA VAL A 29 -1.51 -19.65 9.52
C VAL A 29 -2.84 -19.98 8.84
N GLY A 30 -3.80 -19.04 8.90
CA GLY A 30 -5.12 -19.21 8.31
C GLY A 30 -5.43 -18.11 7.29
N PRO A 31 -6.10 -18.41 6.16
CA PRO A 31 -6.66 -17.37 5.32
C PRO A 31 -7.74 -16.59 6.08
N PRO A 32 -7.99 -15.32 5.72
CA PRO A 32 -9.02 -14.53 6.38
C PRO A 32 -10.39 -15.19 6.25
N VAL A 33 -11.00 -15.51 7.40
CA VAL A 33 -12.33 -16.11 7.48
C VAL A 33 -13.38 -15.01 7.48
N ALA A 34 -14.39 -15.14 6.61
CA ALA A 34 -15.46 -14.16 6.47
C ALA A 34 -16.50 -14.23 7.61
N MET A 35 -16.08 -14.44 8.86
CA MET A 35 -16.97 -14.51 10.01
C MET A 35 -17.11 -13.15 10.71
N THR A 36 -18.23 -12.89 11.39
CA THR A 36 -18.42 -11.65 12.17
C THR A 36 -17.89 -11.79 13.58
N LEU A 37 -17.53 -10.68 14.23
CA LEU A 37 -17.15 -10.66 15.65
C LEU A 37 -18.20 -11.34 16.53
N GLY A 38 -19.48 -11.09 16.28
CA GLY A 38 -20.58 -11.75 16.99
C GLY A 38 -20.57 -13.27 16.81
N SER A 39 -20.38 -13.75 15.57
CA SER A 39 -20.29 -15.19 15.29
C SER A 39 -19.04 -15.82 15.93
N MET A 40 -17.90 -15.12 15.89
CA MET A 40 -16.67 -15.57 16.56
C MET A 40 -16.82 -15.65 18.07
N ALA A 41 -17.68 -14.82 18.66
CA ALA A 41 -17.88 -14.80 20.10
C ALA A 41 -18.99 -15.76 20.58
N LEU A 42 -19.99 -16.02 19.74
CA LEU A 42 -21.16 -16.83 20.10
C LEU A 42 -21.05 -18.30 19.68
N LEU A 43 -20.37 -18.60 18.59
CA LEU A 43 -20.23 -19.97 18.10
C LEU A 43 -19.21 -20.74 18.93
N THR A 44 -19.51 -22.02 19.17
CA THR A 44 -18.58 -23.01 19.74
C THR A 44 -17.53 -23.43 18.71
N ASP A 45 -16.43 -24.05 19.16
CA ASP A 45 -15.37 -24.53 18.25
C ASP A 45 -15.91 -25.54 17.23
N HIS A 46 -16.91 -26.32 17.62
CA HIS A 46 -17.56 -27.28 16.74
C HIS A 46 -18.34 -26.58 15.63
N GLU A 47 -19.16 -25.58 15.97
CA GLU A 47 -19.95 -24.82 15.01
C GLU A 47 -19.08 -23.98 14.07
N VAL A 48 -17.99 -23.40 14.58
CA VAL A 48 -16.99 -22.72 13.75
C VAL A 48 -16.35 -23.69 12.75
N LEU A 49 -16.00 -24.91 13.19
CA LEU A 49 -15.46 -25.93 12.29
C LEU A 49 -16.47 -26.36 11.21
N GLU A 50 -17.75 -26.47 11.55
CA GLU A 50 -18.79 -26.78 10.59
C GLU A 50 -18.99 -25.66 9.57
N ALA A 51 -19.03 -24.40 10.02
CA ALA A 51 -19.11 -23.23 9.15
C ALA A 51 -17.90 -23.18 8.18
N LEU A 52 -16.69 -23.38 8.69
CA LEU A 52 -15.47 -23.41 7.87
C LEU A 52 -15.47 -24.54 6.83
N ARG A 53 -16.04 -25.71 7.16
CA ARG A 53 -16.19 -26.82 6.20
C ARG A 53 -17.25 -26.52 5.15
N ALA A 54 -18.36 -25.90 5.54
CA ALA A 54 -19.42 -25.48 4.61
C ALA A 54 -18.89 -24.46 3.59
N GLU A 55 -17.96 -23.59 4.00
CA GLU A 55 -17.25 -22.65 3.13
C GLU A 55 -16.12 -23.28 2.30
N ARG A 56 -15.93 -24.61 2.35
CA ARG A 56 -14.86 -25.35 1.66
C ARG A 56 -13.45 -24.86 2.02
N ASN A 57 -13.24 -24.44 3.27
CA ASN A 57 -11.90 -24.05 3.71
C ASN A 57 -10.93 -25.24 3.63
N PRO A 58 -9.74 -25.10 3.01
CA PRO A 58 -8.79 -26.19 2.79
C PRO A 58 -8.16 -26.73 4.08
N ALA A 59 -8.15 -25.95 5.17
CA ALA A 59 -7.54 -26.32 6.43
C ALA A 59 -8.38 -25.83 7.63
N PRO A 60 -9.55 -26.43 7.90
CA PRO A 60 -10.53 -25.89 8.86
C PRO A 60 -10.02 -25.89 10.31
N ARG A 61 -9.12 -26.80 10.70
CA ARG A 61 -8.53 -26.80 12.05
C ARG A 61 -7.56 -25.64 12.26
N THR A 62 -6.73 -25.33 11.26
CA THR A 62 -5.82 -24.19 11.30
C THR A 62 -6.59 -22.88 11.22
N ALA A 63 -7.66 -22.85 10.42
CA ALA A 63 -8.57 -21.70 10.35
C ALA A 63 -9.36 -21.49 11.65
N LEU A 64 -9.76 -22.55 12.37
CA LEU A 64 -10.35 -22.42 13.71
C LEU A 64 -9.36 -21.75 14.69
N ALA A 65 -8.10 -22.20 14.70
CA ALA A 65 -7.07 -21.59 15.55
C ALA A 65 -6.88 -20.10 15.21
N TRP A 66 -6.86 -19.76 13.93
CA TRP A 66 -6.79 -18.36 13.47
C TRP A 66 -8.03 -17.54 13.89
N VAL A 67 -9.24 -18.11 13.75
CA VAL A 67 -10.50 -17.49 14.19
C VAL A 67 -10.47 -17.11 15.68
N ARG A 68 -9.95 -18.02 16.52
CA ARG A 68 -9.97 -17.86 17.98
C ARG A 68 -8.88 -16.95 18.50
N ARG A 69 -7.82 -16.74 17.73
CA ARG A 69 -6.63 -16.00 18.18
C ARG A 69 -6.44 -14.65 17.51
N GLU A 70 -6.61 -14.60 16.19
CA GLU A 70 -6.26 -13.43 15.38
C GLU A 70 -7.49 -12.78 14.74
N ALA A 71 -8.46 -13.56 14.27
CA ALA A 71 -9.54 -13.03 13.42
C ALA A 71 -10.41 -11.96 14.08
N ALA A 72 -10.61 -12.03 15.39
CA ALA A 72 -11.36 -11.03 16.15
C ALA A 72 -10.62 -9.70 16.31
N PHE A 73 -9.31 -9.68 16.00
CA PHE A 73 -8.43 -8.54 16.19
C PHE A 73 -7.80 -8.04 14.87
N THR A 74 -8.15 -8.65 13.74
CA THR A 74 -7.71 -8.23 12.40
C THR A 74 -8.84 -7.55 11.66
N GLU A 75 -8.56 -6.42 11.00
CA GLU A 75 -9.52 -5.87 10.03
C GLU A 75 -9.85 -6.94 8.96
N PRO A 76 -11.15 -7.20 8.69
CA PRO A 76 -11.54 -8.08 7.59
C PRO A 76 -10.94 -7.54 6.27
N PRO A 77 -10.41 -8.40 5.38
CA PRO A 77 -9.76 -7.93 4.17
C PRO A 77 -10.67 -7.02 3.34
N ALA A 78 -10.09 -6.07 2.61
CA ALA A 78 -10.82 -5.16 1.75
C ALA A 78 -11.75 -5.95 0.80
N GLY A 79 -13.07 -5.80 1.00
CA GLY A 79 -14.09 -6.54 0.24
C GLY A 79 -14.74 -7.73 0.96
N ALA A 80 -14.27 -8.15 2.14
CA ALA A 80 -14.89 -9.24 2.91
C ALA A 80 -16.32 -8.93 3.33
N GLY A 81 -16.62 -7.68 3.71
CA GLY A 81 -18.00 -7.25 4.00
C GLY A 81 -18.89 -7.31 2.76
N ILE A 82 -18.36 -6.98 1.58
CA ILE A 82 -19.08 -7.05 0.30
C ILE A 82 -19.34 -8.51 -0.06
N GLU A 83 -18.33 -9.38 -0.05
CA GLU A 83 -18.50 -10.80 -0.35
C GLU A 83 -19.42 -11.51 0.65
N ARG A 84 -19.38 -11.12 1.94
CA ARG A 84 -20.33 -11.60 2.95
C ARG A 84 -21.74 -11.15 2.64
N ALA A 85 -21.96 -9.87 2.33
CA ALA A 85 -23.26 -9.36 1.93
C ALA A 85 -23.80 -10.14 0.72
N ARG A 86 -22.96 -10.39 -0.29
CA ARG A 86 -23.31 -11.18 -1.47
C ARG A 86 -23.65 -12.63 -1.16
N ALA A 87 -22.86 -13.30 -0.31
CA ALA A 87 -23.13 -14.67 0.12
C ALA A 87 -24.47 -14.79 0.85
N LEU A 88 -24.74 -13.86 1.79
CA LEU A 88 -25.99 -13.83 2.55
C LEU A 88 -27.20 -13.47 1.66
N VAL A 89 -27.06 -12.54 0.71
CA VAL A 89 -28.11 -12.25 -0.29
C VAL A 89 -28.46 -13.49 -1.12
N ARG A 90 -27.46 -14.23 -1.61
CA ARG A 90 -27.69 -15.48 -2.36
C ARG A 90 -28.42 -16.51 -1.52
N ARG A 91 -27.97 -16.72 -0.28
CA ARG A 91 -28.58 -17.67 0.66
C ARG A 91 -30.00 -17.25 1.04
N ALA A 92 -30.26 -15.96 1.22
CA ALA A 92 -31.59 -15.42 1.50
C ALA A 92 -32.58 -15.74 0.37
N VAL A 93 -32.17 -15.54 -0.88
CA VAL A 93 -32.98 -15.83 -2.07
C VAL A 93 -33.25 -17.33 -2.22
N GLU A 94 -32.25 -18.17 -2.00
CA GLU A 94 -32.38 -19.64 -2.06
C GLU A 94 -33.33 -20.16 -0.97
N THR A 95 -33.17 -19.67 0.25
CA THR A 95 -33.99 -20.04 1.41
C THR A 95 -35.45 -19.62 1.21
N TYR A 96 -35.68 -18.42 0.66
CA TYR A 96 -37.00 -17.97 0.27
C TYR A 96 -37.61 -18.85 -0.82
N ALA A 97 -36.84 -19.21 -1.85
CA ALA A 97 -37.30 -20.07 -2.93
C ALA A 97 -37.62 -21.51 -2.48
N ALA A 98 -37.00 -21.97 -1.38
CA ALA A 98 -37.30 -23.24 -0.73
C ALA A 98 -38.59 -23.21 0.13
N GLY A 99 -39.30 -22.08 0.18
CA GLY A 99 -40.54 -21.92 0.94
C GLY A 99 -40.35 -21.35 2.36
N HIS A 100 -39.11 -21.09 2.78
CA HIS A 100 -38.81 -20.54 4.12
C HIS A 100 -38.73 -19.02 4.08
N ALA A 101 -39.87 -18.36 3.85
CA ALA A 101 -39.93 -16.91 3.63
C ALA A 101 -39.37 -16.08 4.80
N VAL A 102 -39.69 -16.46 6.04
CA VAL A 102 -39.25 -15.75 7.27
C VAL A 102 -37.74 -15.83 7.46
N GLU A 103 -37.16 -17.00 7.19
CA GLU A 103 -35.71 -17.21 7.29
C GLU A 103 -34.96 -16.49 6.16
N GLY A 104 -35.55 -16.47 4.95
CA GLY A 104 -35.04 -15.67 3.83
C GLY A 104 -34.97 -14.17 4.15
N ASP A 105 -36.02 -13.57 4.72
CA ASP A 105 -36.01 -12.15 5.10
C ASP A 105 -34.97 -11.87 6.20
N ARG A 106 -34.83 -12.76 7.21
CA ARG A 106 -33.79 -12.63 8.23
C ARG A 106 -32.38 -12.61 7.63
N LEU A 107 -32.09 -13.54 6.72
CA LEU A 107 -30.80 -13.58 6.03
C LEU A 107 -30.56 -12.32 5.16
N ALA A 108 -31.61 -11.73 4.59
CA ALA A 108 -31.50 -10.47 3.86
C ALA A 108 -31.20 -9.27 4.78
N ILE A 109 -31.72 -9.29 6.02
CA ILE A 109 -31.36 -8.31 7.07
C ILE A 109 -29.91 -8.49 7.48
N ASP A 110 -29.48 -9.73 7.74
CA ASP A 110 -28.11 -10.03 8.12
C ASP A 110 -27.11 -9.62 7.04
N ALA A 111 -27.46 -9.82 5.76
CA ALA A 111 -26.64 -9.35 4.64
C ALA A 111 -26.38 -7.83 4.69
N TYR A 112 -27.38 -7.06 5.10
CA TYR A 112 -27.24 -5.61 5.26
C TYR A 112 -26.40 -5.28 6.49
N LEU A 113 -26.81 -5.72 7.69
CA LEU A 113 -26.18 -5.33 8.96
C LEU A 113 -24.75 -5.85 9.11
N GLN A 114 -24.51 -7.10 8.70
CA GLN A 114 -23.23 -7.78 8.92
C GLN A 114 -22.24 -7.61 7.76
N GLY A 115 -22.76 -7.26 6.58
CA GLY A 115 -21.98 -7.13 5.35
C GLY A 115 -21.83 -5.69 4.89
N PHE A 116 -22.96 -5.01 4.64
CA PHE A 116 -22.98 -3.71 3.97
C PHE A 116 -22.89 -2.51 4.92
N GLU A 117 -23.64 -2.49 6.03
CA GLU A 117 -23.72 -1.39 7.00
C GLU A 117 -22.34 -0.92 7.52
N PRO A 118 -21.39 -1.81 7.88
CA PRO A 118 -20.08 -1.38 8.35
C PRO A 118 -19.27 -0.63 7.28
N LEU A 119 -19.57 -0.86 6.01
CA LEU A 119 -18.92 -0.23 4.86
C LEU A 119 -19.67 1.03 4.38
N GLU A 120 -20.92 1.20 4.78
CA GLU A 120 -21.83 2.26 4.32
C GLU A 120 -21.25 3.67 4.51
N PRO A 121 -20.63 4.04 5.66
CA PRO A 121 -20.03 5.37 5.82
C PRO A 121 -18.90 5.64 4.80
N ARG A 122 -18.04 4.64 4.57
CA ARG A 122 -16.91 4.71 3.63
C ARG A 122 -17.41 4.79 2.18
N LEU A 123 -18.37 3.95 1.82
CA LEU A 123 -18.98 3.92 0.48
C LEU A 123 -19.75 5.21 0.18
N ARG A 124 -20.51 5.73 1.16
CA ARG A 124 -21.28 6.97 0.99
C ARG A 124 -20.39 8.20 0.85
N ALA A 125 -19.25 8.24 1.53
CA ALA A 125 -18.26 9.30 1.36
C ALA A 125 -17.68 9.32 -0.07
N ARG A 126 -17.61 8.15 -0.71
CA ARG A 126 -17.04 7.96 -2.05
C ARG A 126 -18.07 8.16 -3.18
N ASP A 127 -19.24 7.53 -3.05
CA ASP A 127 -20.34 7.58 -4.00
C ASP A 127 -21.67 7.50 -3.26
N ALA A 128 -22.17 8.67 -2.85
CA ALA A 128 -23.45 8.78 -2.15
C ALA A 128 -24.64 8.34 -3.02
N ALA A 129 -24.56 8.45 -4.34
CA ALA A 129 -25.65 8.04 -5.23
C ALA A 129 -25.70 6.51 -5.36
N GLY A 130 -24.56 5.87 -5.66
CA GLY A 130 -24.46 4.41 -5.73
C GLY A 130 -24.77 3.72 -4.40
N THR A 131 -24.38 4.32 -3.26
CA THR A 131 -24.71 3.77 -1.93
C THR A 131 -26.22 3.78 -1.68
N ARG A 132 -26.92 4.88 -2.02
CA ARG A 132 -28.39 4.95 -1.92
C ARG A 132 -29.11 3.96 -2.83
N GLU A 133 -28.57 3.70 -4.03
CA GLU A 133 -29.12 2.69 -4.93
C GLU A 133 -29.03 1.28 -4.34
N ILE A 134 -27.93 0.96 -3.63
CA ILE A 134 -27.75 -0.33 -2.97
C ILE A 134 -28.69 -0.45 -1.76
N GLU A 135 -28.80 0.60 -0.93
CA GLU A 135 -29.78 0.66 0.17
C GLU A 135 -31.20 0.43 -0.36
N SER A 136 -31.59 1.14 -1.42
CA SER A 136 -32.89 0.98 -2.08
C SER A 136 -33.09 -0.45 -2.60
N ALA A 137 -32.06 -1.08 -3.15
CA ALA A 137 -32.12 -2.47 -3.60
C ALA A 137 -32.27 -3.47 -2.45
N PHE A 138 -31.63 -3.26 -1.30
CA PHE A 138 -31.85 -4.04 -0.08
C PHE A 138 -33.29 -3.91 0.43
N HIS A 139 -33.80 -2.67 0.51
CA HIS A 139 -35.21 -2.43 0.88
C HIS A 139 -36.18 -3.10 -0.10
N GLY A 140 -35.91 -3.00 -1.40
CA GLY A 140 -36.74 -3.62 -2.44
C GLY A 140 -36.74 -5.15 -2.38
N LEU A 141 -35.59 -5.78 -2.08
CA LEU A 141 -35.51 -7.23 -1.89
C LEU A 141 -36.33 -7.69 -0.69
N ARG A 142 -36.19 -7.00 0.45
CA ARG A 142 -36.95 -7.32 1.67
C ARG A 142 -38.44 -7.09 1.51
N ALA A 143 -38.85 -6.00 0.87
CA ALA A 143 -40.25 -5.72 0.59
C ALA A 143 -40.88 -6.81 -0.31
N ALA A 144 -40.13 -7.33 -1.30
CA ALA A 144 -40.57 -8.43 -2.13
C ALA A 144 -40.76 -9.73 -1.32
N MET A 145 -39.82 -10.04 -0.41
CA MET A 145 -39.94 -11.20 0.47
C MET A 145 -41.13 -11.09 1.43
N ALA A 146 -41.29 -9.93 2.07
CA ALA A 146 -42.37 -9.66 3.01
C ALA A 146 -43.77 -9.66 2.37
N SER A 147 -43.88 -9.22 1.12
CA SER A 147 -45.16 -9.21 0.37
C SER A 147 -45.54 -10.56 -0.22
N GLY A 148 -44.70 -11.60 -0.06
CA GLY A 148 -44.99 -12.92 -0.61
C GLY A 148 -44.83 -12.99 -2.14
N GLU A 149 -43.98 -12.15 -2.73
CA GLU A 149 -43.76 -12.13 -4.17
C GLU A 149 -43.22 -13.48 -4.68
N THR A 150 -43.48 -13.80 -5.95
CA THR A 150 -43.01 -15.07 -6.55
C THR A 150 -41.49 -15.26 -6.39
N ALA A 151 -41.06 -16.51 -6.23
CA ALA A 151 -39.63 -16.85 -6.12
C ALA A 151 -38.79 -16.32 -7.30
N HIS A 152 -39.39 -16.20 -8.48
CA HIS A 152 -38.75 -15.58 -9.65
C HIS A 152 -38.52 -14.07 -9.45
N GLY A 153 -39.51 -13.33 -8.95
CA GLY A 153 -39.39 -11.89 -8.66
C GLY A 153 -38.36 -11.57 -7.57
N VAL A 154 -38.31 -12.39 -6.52
CA VAL A 154 -37.29 -12.28 -5.45
C VAL A 154 -35.90 -12.60 -5.98
N ARG A 155 -35.76 -13.64 -6.82
CA ARG A 155 -34.47 -14.01 -7.44
C ARG A 155 -33.92 -12.91 -8.34
N THR A 156 -34.76 -12.30 -9.17
CA THR A 156 -34.37 -11.19 -10.05
C THR A 156 -33.84 -10.00 -9.26
N ARG A 157 -34.52 -9.63 -8.16
CA ARG A 157 -34.07 -8.54 -7.27
C ARG A 157 -32.77 -8.89 -6.56
N GLY A 158 -32.65 -10.10 -6.04
CA GLY A 158 -31.41 -10.58 -5.42
C GLY A 158 -30.22 -10.58 -6.38
N GLN A 159 -30.41 -11.01 -7.63
CA GLN A 159 -29.36 -10.96 -8.66
C GLN A 159 -29.01 -9.53 -9.09
N ALA A 160 -29.97 -8.60 -9.08
CA ALA A 160 -29.70 -7.19 -9.35
C ALA A 160 -28.90 -6.54 -8.21
N LEU A 161 -29.20 -6.90 -6.96
CA LEU A 161 -28.43 -6.47 -5.78
C LEU A 161 -27.01 -7.06 -5.79
N ASP A 162 -26.87 -8.37 -6.04
CA ASP A 162 -25.56 -9.04 -6.09
C ASP A 162 -24.62 -8.42 -7.13
N ARG A 163 -25.15 -8.08 -8.33
CA ARG A 163 -24.38 -7.40 -9.38
C ARG A 163 -23.88 -6.01 -8.97
N ARG A 164 -24.69 -5.24 -8.23
CA ARG A 164 -24.28 -3.93 -7.72
C ARG A 164 -23.19 -4.05 -6.66
N LEU A 165 -23.35 -5.01 -5.74
CA LEU A 165 -22.35 -5.30 -4.72
C LEU A 165 -21.02 -5.75 -5.35
N ALA A 166 -21.06 -6.59 -6.39
CA ALA A 166 -19.87 -7.01 -7.13
C ALA A 166 -19.11 -5.82 -7.74
N GLY A 167 -19.83 -4.83 -8.28
CA GLY A 167 -19.23 -3.63 -8.85
C GLY A 167 -18.47 -2.76 -7.84
N LEU A 168 -18.77 -2.86 -6.54
CA LEU A 168 -18.05 -2.11 -5.51
C LEU A 168 -16.64 -2.66 -5.26
N GLY A 169 -16.44 -3.98 -5.37
CA GLY A 169 -15.15 -4.63 -5.12
C GLY A 169 -14.08 -4.32 -6.16
N GLU A 170 -14.46 -3.92 -7.38
CA GLU A 170 -13.53 -3.70 -8.50
C GLU A 170 -13.09 -2.24 -8.69
N THR A 171 -13.56 -1.30 -7.87
CA THR A 171 -13.45 0.13 -8.19
C THR A 171 -12.13 0.80 -7.78
N GLY A 172 -11.06 0.08 -7.44
CA GLY A 172 -9.73 0.69 -7.45
C GLY A 172 -9.28 0.86 -8.91
N ARG A 173 -9.20 2.09 -9.44
CA ARG A 173 -8.77 2.31 -10.83
C ARG A 173 -7.39 1.63 -11.06
N PRO A 174 -7.29 0.58 -11.89
CA PRO A 174 -6.05 -0.21 -12.05
C PRO A 174 -4.87 0.59 -12.59
N ALA A 175 -5.14 1.75 -13.19
CA ALA A 175 -4.12 2.64 -13.73
C ALA A 175 -3.25 3.30 -12.65
N VAL A 176 -3.74 3.49 -11.42
CA VAL A 176 -3.00 4.27 -10.41
C VAL A 176 -1.81 3.50 -9.82
N PRO A 177 -1.98 2.25 -9.32
CA PRO A 177 -0.84 1.48 -8.81
C PRO A 177 0.16 1.11 -9.91
N PHE A 178 -0.34 0.83 -11.13
CA PHE A 178 0.50 0.62 -12.31
C PHE A 178 1.35 1.85 -12.62
N ALA A 179 0.74 3.03 -12.73
CA ALA A 179 1.46 4.27 -13.06
C ALA A 179 2.45 4.66 -11.97
N ALA A 180 2.08 4.49 -10.70
CA ALA A 180 2.98 4.74 -9.57
C ALA A 180 4.22 3.82 -9.63
N ALA A 181 4.02 2.50 -9.76
CA ALA A 181 5.13 1.55 -9.87
C ALA A 181 5.99 1.80 -11.11
N PHE A 182 5.38 2.08 -12.26
CA PHE A 182 6.09 2.43 -13.48
C PHE A 182 7.00 3.65 -13.29
N LEU A 183 6.48 4.73 -12.70
CA LEU A 183 7.23 5.97 -12.49
C LEU A 183 8.34 5.82 -11.46
N ILE A 184 8.13 5.04 -10.40
CA ILE A 184 9.18 4.71 -9.41
C ILE A 184 10.35 4.02 -10.13
N TYR A 185 10.11 2.88 -10.78
CA TYR A 185 11.18 2.12 -11.43
C TYR A 185 11.86 2.90 -12.56
N LEU A 186 11.09 3.68 -13.31
CA LEU A 186 11.64 4.51 -14.38
C LEU A 186 12.58 5.58 -13.83
N ARG A 187 12.18 6.29 -12.77
CA ARG A 187 13.00 7.35 -12.16
C ARG A 187 14.27 6.76 -11.56
N GLU A 188 14.14 5.84 -10.61
CA GLU A 188 15.29 5.31 -9.87
C GLU A 188 16.26 4.60 -10.82
N GLY A 189 15.74 3.91 -11.83
CA GLY A 189 16.55 3.30 -12.87
C GLY A 189 17.28 4.32 -13.76
N ILE A 190 16.64 5.45 -14.12
CA ILE A 190 17.32 6.53 -14.84
C ILE A 190 18.38 7.20 -13.96
N GLU A 191 18.11 7.47 -12.68
CA GLU A 191 19.08 8.07 -11.76
C GLU A 191 20.30 7.16 -11.57
N ALA A 192 20.08 5.86 -11.33
CA ALA A 192 21.14 4.86 -11.29
C ALA A 192 21.95 4.85 -12.61
N ALA A 193 21.28 4.87 -13.76
CA ALA A 193 21.94 4.89 -15.07
C ALA A 193 22.76 6.18 -15.29
N LEU A 194 22.27 7.34 -14.83
CA LEU A 194 22.97 8.62 -14.91
C LEU A 194 24.20 8.65 -13.99
N LEU A 195 24.09 8.14 -12.77
CA LEU A 195 25.20 8.04 -11.82
C LEU A 195 26.31 7.13 -12.38
N VAL A 196 25.96 5.93 -12.83
CA VAL A 196 26.90 5.00 -13.47
C VAL A 196 27.50 5.61 -14.74
N GLY A 197 26.65 6.25 -15.57
CA GLY A 197 27.08 6.95 -16.77
C GLY A 197 28.07 8.09 -16.50
N ALA A 198 27.86 8.86 -15.43
CA ALA A 198 28.75 9.92 -15.00
C ALA A 198 30.12 9.37 -14.54
N LEU A 199 30.12 8.29 -13.78
CA LEU A 199 31.36 7.61 -13.35
C LEU A 199 32.14 7.06 -14.57
N LEU A 200 31.45 6.39 -15.50
CA LEU A 200 32.05 5.89 -16.74
C LEU A 200 32.58 7.02 -17.64
N ALA A 201 31.85 8.13 -17.75
CA ALA A 201 32.30 9.30 -18.49
C ALA A 201 33.52 9.96 -17.83
N GLY A 202 33.57 9.99 -16.49
CA GLY A 202 34.73 10.42 -15.72
C GLY A 202 35.99 9.60 -16.03
N LEU A 203 35.88 8.27 -16.04
CA LEU A 203 37.00 7.39 -16.42
C LEU A 203 37.49 7.60 -17.85
N ARG A 204 36.57 7.81 -18.79
CA ARG A 204 36.92 8.10 -20.19
C ARG A 204 37.70 9.40 -20.32
N ARG A 205 37.30 10.46 -19.60
CA ARG A 205 38.03 11.75 -19.57
C ARG A 205 39.43 11.63 -18.96
N LEU A 206 39.62 10.68 -18.05
CA LEU A 206 40.89 10.40 -17.38
C LEU A 206 41.79 9.43 -18.18
N GLY A 207 41.39 9.02 -19.39
CA GLY A 207 42.19 8.14 -20.25
C GLY A 207 42.36 6.72 -19.71
N ARG A 208 41.47 6.25 -18.82
CA ARG A 208 41.55 4.91 -18.19
C ARG A 208 40.29 4.07 -18.41
N PRO A 209 39.92 3.76 -19.67
CA PRO A 209 38.75 2.93 -19.97
C PRO A 209 38.84 1.53 -19.36
N ASP A 210 40.06 1.01 -19.15
CA ASP A 210 40.30 -0.32 -18.56
C ASP A 210 39.76 -0.49 -17.13
N ALA A 211 39.53 0.63 -16.43
CA ALA A 211 38.96 0.64 -15.09
C ALA A 211 37.41 0.50 -15.09
N ALA A 212 36.75 0.60 -16.26
CA ALA A 212 35.29 0.51 -16.37
C ALA A 212 34.73 -0.81 -15.84
N ARG A 213 35.48 -1.92 -15.97
CA ARG A 213 35.08 -3.23 -15.43
C ARG A 213 34.80 -3.21 -13.92
N TYR A 214 35.47 -2.34 -13.16
CA TYR A 214 35.25 -2.21 -11.72
C TYR A 214 33.96 -1.45 -11.41
N ILE A 215 33.63 -0.42 -12.20
CA ILE A 215 32.32 0.23 -12.11
C ILE A 215 31.21 -0.77 -12.45
N HIS A 216 31.39 -1.56 -13.51
CA HIS A 216 30.46 -2.62 -13.88
C HIS A 216 30.28 -3.66 -12.77
N ALA A 217 31.37 -4.13 -12.17
CA ALA A 217 31.30 -5.03 -11.03
C ALA A 217 30.53 -4.42 -9.85
N GLY A 218 30.75 -3.13 -9.57
CA GLY A 218 30.06 -2.40 -8.51
C GLY A 218 28.54 -2.37 -8.66
N TRP A 219 28.03 -1.83 -9.77
CA TRP A 219 26.58 -1.72 -9.94
C TRP A 219 25.90 -3.07 -10.20
N VAL A 220 26.56 -4.01 -10.89
CA VAL A 220 26.03 -5.36 -11.07
C VAL A 220 25.92 -6.07 -9.72
N GLY A 221 26.88 -5.85 -8.81
CA GLY A 221 26.83 -6.37 -7.44
C GLY A 221 25.72 -5.75 -6.58
N ALA A 222 25.29 -4.52 -6.88
CA ALA A 222 24.19 -3.87 -6.17
C ALA A 222 22.82 -4.50 -6.45
N LEU A 223 22.62 -5.07 -7.63
CA LEU A 223 21.35 -5.72 -8.01
C LEU A 223 21.00 -6.94 -7.13
N PRO A 224 21.85 -7.96 -6.96
CA PRO A 224 21.56 -9.07 -6.06
C PRO A 224 21.49 -8.64 -4.60
N ALA A 225 22.26 -7.62 -4.19
CA ALA A 225 22.14 -7.03 -2.86
C ALA A 225 20.75 -6.41 -2.66
N GLY A 226 20.22 -5.69 -3.65
CA GLY A 226 18.84 -5.19 -3.64
C GLY A 226 17.82 -6.32 -3.54
N VAL A 227 17.94 -7.38 -4.34
CA VAL A 227 17.04 -8.54 -4.25
C VAL A 227 17.10 -9.20 -2.87
N ALA A 228 18.29 -9.33 -2.28
CA ALA A 228 18.45 -9.85 -0.92
C ALA A 228 17.78 -8.93 0.12
N THR A 229 17.95 -7.61 0.01
CA THR A 229 17.29 -6.64 0.88
C THR A 229 15.77 -6.71 0.77
N TRP A 230 15.23 -6.82 -0.45
CA TRP A 230 13.80 -7.02 -0.67
C TRP A 230 13.31 -8.30 0.00
N TRP A 231 14.02 -9.41 -0.18
CA TRP A 231 13.66 -10.69 0.43
C TRP A 231 13.69 -10.63 1.97
N VAL A 232 14.72 -10.00 2.55
CA VAL A 232 14.80 -9.80 4.01
C VAL A 232 13.64 -8.94 4.51
N LEU A 233 13.34 -7.84 3.81
CA LEU A 233 12.26 -6.93 4.18
C LEU A 233 10.89 -7.58 4.06
N ASP A 234 10.64 -8.31 2.97
CA ASP A 234 9.39 -9.08 2.76
C ASP A 234 9.18 -10.12 3.87
N ARG A 235 10.25 -10.83 4.26
CA ARG A 235 10.21 -11.78 5.38
C ARG A 235 10.04 -11.11 6.74
N ALA A 236 10.70 -9.98 6.97
CA ALA A 236 10.53 -9.22 8.21
C ALA A 236 9.09 -8.73 8.37
N ILE A 237 8.46 -8.27 7.29
CA ILE A 237 7.05 -7.88 7.27
C ILE A 237 6.15 -9.10 7.53
N ALA A 238 6.43 -10.23 6.87
CA ALA A 238 5.65 -11.45 7.05
C ALA A 238 5.73 -12.05 8.47
N LEU A 239 6.89 -11.90 9.15
CA LEU A 239 7.08 -12.37 10.53
C LEU A 239 6.35 -11.51 11.56
N GLY A 240 6.03 -10.25 11.24
CA GLY A 240 5.29 -9.33 12.11
C GLY A 240 3.76 -9.48 12.04
N ALA A 241 3.24 -10.62 11.56
CA ALA A 241 1.82 -10.85 11.30
C ALA A 241 0.90 -10.57 12.51
N ASP A 242 1.39 -10.82 13.73
CA ASP A 242 0.67 -10.57 15.00
C ASP A 242 0.37 -9.08 15.23
N GLN A 243 1.08 -8.18 14.54
CA GLN A 243 0.94 -6.72 14.58
C GLN A 243 0.97 -6.12 13.18
N ARG A 244 0.27 -6.78 12.24
CA ARG A 244 0.28 -6.42 10.81
C ARG A 244 0.00 -4.93 10.57
N GLU A 245 -1.01 -4.36 11.25
CA GLU A 245 -1.39 -2.95 11.14
C GLU A 245 -0.26 -1.99 11.55
N LEU A 246 0.51 -2.32 12.60
CA LEU A 246 1.66 -1.53 13.04
C LEU A 246 2.84 -1.62 12.09
N VAL A 247 3.11 -2.80 11.56
CA VAL A 247 4.18 -3.02 10.60
C VAL A 247 3.87 -2.29 9.30
N GLU A 248 2.64 -2.39 8.81
CA GLU A 248 2.17 -1.67 7.63
C GLU A 248 2.26 -0.16 7.82
N SER A 249 1.78 0.34 8.95
CA SER A 249 1.87 1.76 9.32
C SER A 249 3.31 2.25 9.44
N GLY A 250 4.18 1.45 10.07
CA GLY A 250 5.58 1.76 10.27
C GLY A 250 6.35 1.81 8.96
N VAL A 251 6.11 0.86 8.05
CA VAL A 251 6.71 0.84 6.71
C VAL A 251 6.21 2.04 5.88
N ALA A 252 4.92 2.36 5.93
CA ALA A 252 4.37 3.52 5.24
C ALA A 252 4.97 4.84 5.76
N LEU A 253 5.08 5.01 7.08
CA LEU A 253 5.71 6.20 7.69
C LEU A 253 7.20 6.29 7.38
N LEU A 254 7.92 5.16 7.39
CA LEU A 254 9.32 5.11 7.00
C LEU A 254 9.48 5.52 5.53
N ALA A 255 8.65 4.99 4.63
CA ALA A 255 8.64 5.37 3.23
C ALA A 255 8.35 6.87 3.05
N ALA A 256 7.36 7.42 3.76
CA ALA A 256 7.05 8.84 3.75
C ALA A 256 8.22 9.71 4.24
N ALA A 257 8.89 9.29 5.32
CA ALA A 257 10.05 9.99 5.86
C ALA A 257 11.24 9.97 4.88
N VAL A 258 11.50 8.82 4.24
CA VAL A 258 12.54 8.69 3.22
C VAL A 258 12.21 9.55 2.00
N LEU A 259 10.98 9.49 1.48
CA LEU A 259 10.53 10.33 0.36
C LEU A 259 10.69 11.81 0.64
N PHE A 260 10.27 12.24 1.83
CA PHE A 260 10.42 13.62 2.28
C PHE A 260 11.90 14.02 2.36
N SER A 261 12.74 13.16 2.93
CA SER A 261 14.19 13.41 3.07
C SER A 261 14.89 13.51 1.71
N VAL A 262 14.59 12.60 0.78
CA VAL A 262 15.18 12.56 -0.57
C VAL A 262 14.73 13.77 -1.39
N SER A 263 13.43 14.12 -1.30
CA SER A 263 12.88 15.31 -1.96
C SER A 263 13.57 16.59 -1.47
N PHE A 264 13.85 16.68 -0.17
CA PHE A 264 14.57 17.80 0.42
C PHE A 264 16.08 17.79 0.07
N TRP A 265 16.71 16.61 0.00
CA TRP A 265 18.11 16.48 -0.35
C TRP A 265 18.40 16.87 -1.80
N MET A 266 17.51 16.51 -2.75
CA MET A 266 17.64 16.93 -4.16
C MET A 266 17.61 18.46 -4.34
N ILE A 267 16.92 19.16 -3.44
CA ILE A 267 16.87 20.62 -3.39
C ILE A 267 18.16 21.23 -2.80
N SER A 268 18.85 20.50 -1.92
CA SER A 268 20.06 20.96 -1.24
C SER A 268 21.31 20.73 -2.10
N LYS A 269 21.56 21.64 -3.04
CA LYS A 269 22.70 21.65 -4.01
C LYS A 269 24.12 21.78 -3.40
N VAL A 270 24.38 21.28 -2.19
CA VAL A 270 25.63 21.58 -1.47
C VAL A 270 26.71 20.49 -1.63
N GLU A 271 26.37 19.26 -2.03
CA GLU A 271 27.33 18.14 -1.92
C GLU A 271 28.08 17.77 -3.21
N SER A 272 27.55 18.10 -4.39
CA SER A 272 28.15 17.68 -5.67
C SER A 272 29.52 18.28 -5.96
N ARG A 273 29.84 19.47 -5.42
CA ARG A 273 31.12 20.15 -5.66
C ARG A 273 32.26 19.58 -4.81
N HIS A 274 32.02 19.30 -3.54
CA HIS A 274 33.01 18.64 -2.66
C HIS A 274 33.26 17.20 -3.10
N TRP A 275 32.21 16.50 -3.52
CA TRP A 275 32.31 15.14 -4.04
C TRP A 275 33.17 15.04 -5.31
N MET A 276 32.95 15.94 -6.27
CA MET A 276 33.75 16.00 -7.49
C MET A 276 35.21 16.40 -7.24
N ALA A 277 35.48 17.16 -6.18
CA ALA A 277 36.84 17.49 -5.74
C ALA A 277 37.52 16.30 -5.07
N TYR A 278 36.81 15.56 -4.20
CA TYR A 278 37.30 14.34 -3.56
C TYR A 278 37.61 13.22 -4.56
N LEU A 279 36.73 13.02 -5.54
CA LEU A 279 36.96 12.10 -6.65
C LEU A 279 38.17 12.51 -7.49
N ARG A 280 38.32 13.81 -7.81
CA ARG A 280 39.49 14.31 -8.55
C ARG A 280 40.79 14.06 -7.79
N ASP A 281 40.82 14.40 -6.51
CA ASP A 281 41.99 14.24 -5.64
C ASP A 281 42.40 12.76 -5.44
N GLN A 282 41.43 11.84 -5.34
CA GLN A 282 41.72 10.39 -5.29
C GLN A 282 42.16 9.79 -6.64
N LEU A 283 41.78 10.42 -7.76
CA LEU A 283 42.13 9.99 -9.11
C LEU A 283 43.47 10.57 -9.58
N GLU A 284 43.83 11.77 -9.14
CA GLU A 284 45.11 12.46 -9.42
C GLU A 284 46.31 11.83 -8.69
N ARG A 285 46.10 11.19 -7.53
CA ARG A 285 47.15 10.49 -6.76
C ARG A 285 47.58 9.14 -7.37
N GLY A 286 47.12 8.81 -8.57
CA GLY A 286 47.40 7.57 -9.27
C GLY A 286 46.44 6.44 -8.85
N LEU A 287 45.76 5.86 -9.84
CA LEU A 287 44.86 4.71 -9.69
C LEU A 287 45.62 3.46 -9.24
N SER A 288 45.96 3.38 -7.95
CA SER A 288 46.41 2.16 -7.29
C SER A 288 45.28 1.12 -7.29
N ARG A 289 45.62 -0.17 -7.11
CA ARG A 289 44.62 -1.26 -6.99
C ARG A 289 43.53 -0.93 -5.95
N ARG A 290 43.88 -0.18 -4.89
CA ARG A 290 42.96 0.29 -3.85
C ARG A 290 41.94 1.31 -4.37
N SER A 291 42.35 2.25 -5.22
CA SER A 291 41.47 3.26 -5.83
C SER A 291 40.43 2.63 -6.77
N LEU A 292 40.76 1.52 -7.44
CA LEU A 292 39.83 0.78 -8.29
C LEU A 292 38.71 0.09 -7.50
N TYR A 293 39.01 -0.47 -6.32
CA TYR A 293 37.98 -1.02 -5.43
C TYR A 293 37.10 0.08 -4.82
N VAL A 294 37.65 1.26 -4.55
CA VAL A 294 36.87 2.41 -4.10
C VAL A 294 35.87 2.83 -5.19
N LEU A 295 36.27 2.89 -6.45
CA LEU A 295 35.36 3.18 -7.58
C LEU A 295 34.25 2.12 -7.73
N SER A 296 34.58 0.85 -7.53
CA SER A 296 33.58 -0.24 -7.51
C SER A 296 32.60 -0.07 -6.37
N GLY A 297 33.09 0.20 -5.14
CA GLY A 297 32.25 0.46 -3.98
C GLY A 297 31.37 1.70 -4.15
N LEU A 298 31.87 2.69 -4.88
CA LEU A 298 31.14 3.91 -5.20
C LEU A 298 29.97 3.65 -6.14
N ALA A 299 30.22 2.92 -7.23
CA ALA A 299 29.18 2.52 -8.15
C ALA A 299 28.16 1.60 -7.47
N PHE A 300 28.64 0.69 -6.61
CA PHE A 300 27.77 -0.16 -5.78
C PHE A 300 26.87 0.68 -4.89
N LEU A 301 27.42 1.58 -4.06
CA LEU A 301 26.65 2.35 -3.09
C LEU A 301 25.65 3.27 -3.77
N ALA A 302 26.06 3.91 -4.88
CA ALA A 302 25.19 4.75 -5.68
C ALA A 302 23.97 3.97 -6.18
N VAL A 303 24.17 2.82 -6.82
CA VAL A 303 23.05 2.02 -7.36
C VAL A 303 22.27 1.29 -6.27
N TYR A 304 22.93 0.84 -5.20
CA TYR A 304 22.28 0.18 -4.08
C TYR A 304 21.33 1.14 -3.34
N ARG A 305 21.69 2.43 -3.23
CA ARG A 305 20.80 3.45 -2.68
C ARG A 305 19.50 3.55 -3.50
N GLU A 306 19.61 3.71 -4.82
CA GLU A 306 18.43 3.80 -5.70
C GLU A 306 17.60 2.49 -5.65
N ALA A 307 18.27 1.33 -5.54
CA ALA A 307 17.60 0.05 -5.37
C ALA A 307 16.86 -0.05 -4.02
N ALA A 308 17.47 0.41 -2.93
CA ALA A 308 16.85 0.42 -1.60
C ALA A 308 15.61 1.34 -1.56
N GLU A 309 15.69 2.51 -2.17
CA GLU A 309 14.54 3.42 -2.35
C GLU A 309 13.43 2.75 -3.17
N THR A 310 13.76 2.15 -4.32
CA THR A 310 12.82 1.41 -5.16
C THR A 310 12.10 0.31 -4.37
N ILE A 311 12.84 -0.47 -3.57
CA ILE A 311 12.31 -1.56 -2.75
C ILE A 311 11.36 -1.03 -1.69
N LEU A 312 11.75 0.02 -0.96
CA LEU A 312 10.93 0.64 0.09
C LEU A 312 9.62 1.18 -0.49
N PHE A 313 9.67 1.90 -1.61
CA PHE A 313 8.46 2.45 -2.24
C PHE A 313 7.57 1.37 -2.84
N THR A 314 8.16 0.34 -3.44
CA THR A 314 7.40 -0.79 -3.96
C THR A 314 6.72 -1.55 -2.83
N GLN A 315 7.40 -1.76 -1.70
CA GLN A 315 6.80 -2.41 -0.53
C GLN A 315 5.64 -1.58 0.04
N ALA A 316 5.84 -0.28 0.27
CA ALA A 316 4.75 0.60 0.73
C ALA A 316 3.54 0.56 -0.23
N LEU A 317 3.79 0.60 -1.55
CA LEU A 317 2.73 0.52 -2.56
C LEU A 317 2.03 -0.84 -2.60
N LEU A 318 2.76 -1.95 -2.40
CA LEU A 318 2.19 -3.30 -2.34
C LEU A 318 1.32 -3.49 -1.09
N LEU A 319 1.65 -2.83 0.03
CA LEU A 319 0.84 -2.82 1.25
C LEU A 319 -0.42 -1.98 1.07
N GLU A 320 -0.32 -0.78 0.49
CA GLU A 320 -1.49 0.08 0.23
C GLU A 320 -2.44 -0.50 -0.83
N SER A 321 -1.89 -1.23 -1.81
CA SER A 321 -2.64 -1.76 -2.97
C SER A 321 -2.70 -3.29 -2.99
N GLU A 322 -3.00 -3.93 -1.85
CA GLU A 322 -3.00 -5.41 -1.72
C GLU A 322 -3.92 -6.10 -2.76
N ALA A 323 -5.11 -5.54 -3.01
CA ALA A 323 -6.05 -6.09 -4.01
C ALA A 323 -5.55 -5.96 -5.47
N GLN A 324 -4.54 -5.14 -5.74
CA GLN A 324 -4.05 -4.82 -7.10
C GLN A 324 -2.54 -5.08 -7.27
N ARG A 325 -1.96 -6.01 -6.48
CA ARG A 325 -0.51 -6.34 -6.57
C ARG A 325 -0.03 -6.69 -7.98
N SER A 326 -0.87 -7.31 -8.81
CA SER A 326 -0.55 -7.61 -10.21
C SER A 326 -0.26 -6.36 -11.04
N GLN A 327 -0.98 -5.26 -10.79
CA GLN A 327 -0.78 -3.97 -11.47
C GLN A 327 0.53 -3.31 -11.05
N VAL A 328 0.90 -3.42 -9.77
CA VAL A 328 2.19 -2.92 -9.25
C VAL A 328 3.35 -3.61 -9.96
N TRP A 329 3.33 -4.95 -10.06
CA TRP A 329 4.39 -5.69 -10.76
C TRP A 329 4.41 -5.45 -12.27
N ALA A 330 3.25 -5.30 -12.91
CA ALA A 330 3.17 -4.93 -14.32
C ALA A 330 3.78 -3.54 -14.57
N GLY A 331 3.49 -2.57 -13.70
CA GLY A 331 4.08 -1.23 -13.76
C GLY A 331 5.59 -1.26 -13.55
N ALA A 332 6.06 -2.00 -12.54
CA ALA A 332 7.48 -2.19 -12.27
C ALA A 332 8.23 -2.77 -13.48
N LEU A 333 7.70 -3.84 -14.09
CA LEU A 333 8.28 -4.46 -15.28
C LEU A 333 8.33 -3.47 -16.46
N ALA A 334 7.24 -2.75 -16.71
CA ALA A 334 7.19 -1.73 -17.75
C ALA A 334 8.22 -0.61 -17.50
N GLY A 335 8.42 -0.20 -16.24
CA GLY A 335 9.42 0.79 -15.84
C GLY A 335 10.83 0.31 -16.12
N VAL A 336 11.17 -0.93 -15.73
CA VAL A 336 12.48 -1.56 -16.03
C VAL A 336 12.74 -1.59 -17.53
N LEU A 337 11.77 -2.03 -18.33
CA LEU A 337 11.91 -2.06 -19.79
C LEU A 337 12.14 -0.65 -20.38
N ALA A 338 11.45 0.36 -19.85
CA ALA A 338 11.63 1.75 -20.26
C ALA A 338 13.01 2.31 -19.88
N VAL A 339 13.57 1.93 -18.73
CA VAL A 339 14.95 2.27 -18.33
C VAL A 339 15.95 1.63 -19.29
N LEU A 340 15.80 0.34 -19.60
CA LEU A 340 16.66 -0.33 -20.58
C LEU A 340 16.60 0.35 -21.95
N ALA A 341 15.39 0.65 -22.44
CA ALA A 341 15.21 1.37 -23.70
C ALA A 341 15.90 2.75 -23.68
N THR A 342 15.74 3.50 -22.59
CA THR A 342 16.37 4.82 -22.40
C THR A 342 17.89 4.71 -22.37
N ALA A 343 18.45 3.75 -21.62
CA ALA A 343 19.88 3.52 -21.54
C ALA A 343 20.49 3.14 -22.92
N LEU A 344 19.79 2.32 -23.71
CA LEU A 344 20.19 1.98 -25.08
C LEU A 344 20.18 3.21 -26.01
N VAL A 345 19.14 4.04 -25.92
CA VAL A 345 19.02 5.28 -26.70
C VAL A 345 20.12 6.27 -26.31
N MET A 346 20.39 6.45 -25.01
CA MET A 346 21.47 7.31 -24.50
C MET A 346 22.86 6.85 -24.95
N ASN A 347 23.08 5.53 -25.03
CA ASN A 347 24.35 5.00 -25.52
C ASN A 347 24.55 5.23 -27.03
N ARG A 348 23.46 5.29 -27.81
CA ARG A 348 23.52 5.48 -29.27
C ARG A 348 23.38 6.92 -29.75
N THR A 349 22.84 7.83 -28.93
CA THR A 349 22.42 9.14 -29.41
C THR A 349 23.09 10.27 -28.62
N VAL A 350 23.71 11.24 -29.32
CA VAL A 350 24.30 12.48 -28.75
C VAL A 350 23.20 13.48 -28.30
N ARG A 351 21.91 13.17 -28.50
CA ARG A 351 20.80 14.08 -28.20
C ARG A 351 20.59 14.19 -26.69
N ARG A 352 20.55 15.44 -26.22
CA ARG A 352 20.23 15.79 -24.83
C ARG A 352 18.74 15.56 -24.58
N LEU A 353 18.39 14.44 -23.96
CA LEU A 353 17.04 14.24 -23.42
C LEU A 353 16.74 15.38 -22.43
N PRO A 354 15.61 16.10 -22.56
CA PRO A 354 15.20 17.09 -21.57
C PRO A 354 14.72 16.36 -20.32
N LEU A 355 15.67 15.95 -19.48
CA LEU A 355 15.40 15.24 -18.23
C LEU A 355 14.79 16.17 -17.16
N GLY A 356 14.92 17.49 -17.30
CA GLY A 356 14.41 18.47 -16.35
C GLY A 356 12.89 18.38 -16.10
N PRO A 357 12.03 18.47 -17.13
CA PRO A 357 10.59 18.32 -16.97
C PRO A 357 10.17 16.95 -16.42
N PHE A 358 10.86 15.88 -16.83
CA PHE A 358 10.63 14.53 -16.32
C PHE A 358 10.87 14.45 -14.81
N PHE A 359 12.04 14.91 -14.35
CA PHE A 359 12.38 14.93 -12.92
C PHE A 359 11.45 15.84 -12.12
N ALA A 360 11.02 16.98 -12.69
CA ALA A 360 10.07 17.87 -12.02
C ALA A 360 8.70 17.21 -11.83
N PHE A 361 8.17 16.56 -12.87
CA PHE A 361 6.90 15.84 -12.81
C PHE A 361 6.97 14.63 -11.87
N SER A 362 8.03 13.82 -11.96
CA SER A 362 8.21 12.66 -11.07
C SER A 362 8.38 13.08 -9.61
N SER A 363 9.06 14.20 -9.34
CA SER A 363 9.20 14.74 -7.98
C SER A 363 7.87 15.18 -7.41
N LEU A 364 7.01 15.84 -8.21
CA LEU A 364 5.68 16.23 -7.78
C LEU A 364 4.83 15.01 -7.42
N LEU A 365 4.91 13.94 -8.23
CA LEU A 365 4.21 12.69 -7.98
C LEU A 365 4.72 11.99 -6.70
N LEU A 366 6.03 11.95 -6.47
CA LEU A 366 6.62 11.41 -5.24
C LEU A 366 6.26 12.22 -4.00
N CYS A 367 6.20 13.55 -4.09
CA CYS A 367 5.65 14.39 -3.02
C CYS A 367 4.19 14.00 -2.71
N GLY A 368 3.39 13.73 -3.74
CA GLY A 368 2.03 13.20 -3.59
C GLY A 368 1.99 11.85 -2.88
N LEU A 369 2.84 10.90 -3.28
CA LEU A 369 2.96 9.59 -2.62
C LEU A 369 3.46 9.70 -1.18
N ALA A 370 4.37 10.63 -0.88
CA ALA A 370 4.84 10.87 0.48
C ALA A 370 3.70 11.34 1.39
N VAL A 371 2.86 12.26 0.89
CA VAL A 371 1.65 12.71 1.57
C VAL A 371 0.65 11.55 1.72
N SER A 372 0.50 10.72 0.70
CA SER A 372 -0.35 9.51 0.74
C SER A 372 0.09 8.55 1.85
N PHE A 373 1.34 8.10 1.80
CA PHE A 373 1.90 7.17 2.78
C PHE A 373 1.92 7.73 4.20
N ALA A 374 2.13 9.05 4.36
CA ALA A 374 2.04 9.68 5.67
C ALA A 374 0.61 9.62 6.24
N GLY A 375 -0.40 9.90 5.41
CA GLY A 375 -1.80 9.82 5.83
C GLY A 375 -2.22 8.39 6.18
N SER A 376 -1.97 7.43 5.30
CA SER A 376 -2.25 6.01 5.55
C SER A 376 -1.47 5.47 6.74
N GLY A 377 -0.20 5.85 6.91
CA GLY A 377 0.62 5.43 8.04
C GLY A 377 0.12 5.98 9.39
N ILE A 378 -0.28 7.25 9.46
CA ILE A 378 -0.88 7.81 10.68
C ILE A 378 -2.26 7.21 10.95
N TYR A 379 -3.08 7.02 9.93
CA TYR A 379 -4.40 6.40 10.08
C TYR A 379 -4.29 4.94 10.53
N GLY A 380 -3.31 4.19 10.02
CA GLY A 380 -3.04 2.84 10.48
C GLY A 380 -2.57 2.78 11.95
N LEU A 381 -1.87 3.80 12.46
CA LEU A 381 -1.59 3.91 13.91
C LEU A 381 -2.84 4.20 14.74
N VAL A 382 -3.84 4.88 14.17
CA VAL A 382 -5.16 5.05 14.80
C VAL A 382 -5.91 3.71 14.82
N ALA A 383 -5.89 2.95 13.72
CA ALA A 383 -6.50 1.62 13.62
C ALA A 383 -5.87 0.63 14.62
N ALA A 384 -4.53 0.64 14.73
CA ALA A 384 -3.78 -0.17 15.69
C ALA A 384 -3.97 0.25 17.17
N GLY A 385 -4.74 1.30 17.45
CA GLY A 385 -5.05 1.76 18.81
C GLY A 385 -3.97 2.59 19.50
N TYR A 386 -2.90 2.97 18.80
CA TYR A 386 -1.81 3.79 19.36
C TYR A 386 -2.13 5.28 19.37
N LEU A 387 -2.98 5.73 18.44
CA LEU A 387 -3.48 7.08 18.37
C LEU A 387 -4.99 7.11 18.58
N ARG A 388 -5.49 8.16 19.26
CA ARG A 388 -6.93 8.31 19.47
C ARG A 388 -7.63 8.73 18.18
N PRO A 389 -8.71 8.04 17.74
CA PRO A 389 -9.48 8.43 16.57
C PRO A 389 -10.11 9.81 16.77
N ARG A 390 -9.98 10.69 15.76
CA ARG A 390 -10.60 12.02 15.73
C ARG A 390 -11.33 12.22 14.40
N PRO A 391 -12.50 11.59 14.21
CA PRO A 391 -13.22 11.64 12.95
C PRO A 391 -13.65 13.06 12.61
N VAL A 392 -13.55 13.44 11.34
CA VAL A 392 -13.98 14.74 10.81
C VAL A 392 -14.85 14.55 9.57
N PRO A 393 -15.79 15.47 9.27
CA PRO A 393 -16.62 15.40 8.07
C PRO A 393 -15.79 15.81 6.83
N PHE A 394 -14.88 14.93 6.40
CA PHE A 394 -14.01 15.10 5.25
C PHE A 394 -14.13 13.87 4.32
N PRO A 395 -14.03 14.02 2.98
CA PRO A 395 -14.10 12.87 2.08
C PRO A 395 -12.91 11.92 2.26
N GLU A 396 -13.19 10.61 2.24
CA GLU A 396 -12.15 9.59 2.19
C GLU A 396 -11.67 9.40 0.74
N ILE A 397 -10.35 9.48 0.52
CA ILE A 397 -9.72 9.27 -0.78
C ILE A 397 -8.59 8.24 -0.56
N PRO A 398 -8.91 6.93 -0.57
CA PRO A 398 -7.96 5.88 -0.15
C PRO A 398 -6.67 5.84 -0.96
N TRP A 399 -6.76 6.06 -2.28
CA TRP A 399 -5.59 6.06 -3.18
C TRP A 399 -4.66 7.27 -3.02
N MET A 400 -5.07 8.27 -2.24
CA MET A 400 -4.26 9.42 -1.86
C MET A 400 -3.93 9.38 -0.36
N GLY A 401 -4.22 8.27 0.33
CA GLY A 401 -4.02 8.10 1.76
C GLY A 401 -4.78 9.14 2.61
N ILE A 402 -5.84 9.74 2.06
CA ILE A 402 -6.66 10.72 2.77
C ILE A 402 -7.76 9.96 3.49
N HIS A 403 -7.66 9.93 4.81
CA HIS A 403 -8.66 9.35 5.69
C HIS A 403 -9.36 10.45 6.48
N PRO A 404 -10.64 10.28 6.86
CA PRO A 404 -11.42 11.27 7.58
C PRO A 404 -11.03 11.36 9.08
N ASP A 405 -9.74 11.51 9.37
CA ASP A 405 -9.16 11.65 10.70
C ASP A 405 -8.36 12.95 10.80
N LEU A 406 -8.61 13.74 11.84
CA LEU A 406 -7.98 15.04 12.04
C LEU A 406 -6.45 14.93 12.18
N THR A 407 -5.95 13.89 12.85
CA THR A 407 -4.51 13.71 13.09
C THR A 407 -3.80 13.39 11.78
N ALA A 408 -4.34 12.44 11.00
CA ALA A 408 -3.81 12.10 9.69
C ALA A 408 -3.80 13.30 8.73
N LEU A 409 -4.93 14.01 8.64
CA LEU A 409 -5.06 15.20 7.78
C LEU A 409 -4.12 16.34 8.21
N ALA A 410 -3.92 16.56 9.51
CA ALA A 410 -3.00 17.57 10.01
C ALA A 410 -1.53 17.27 9.63
N VAL A 411 -1.11 16.00 9.73
CA VAL A 411 0.23 15.57 9.32
C VAL A 411 0.42 15.74 7.82
N GLN A 412 -0.55 15.31 7.01
CA GLN A 412 -0.52 15.51 5.57
C GLN A 412 -0.42 16.98 5.18
N LEU A 413 -1.22 17.85 5.80
CA LEU A 413 -1.18 19.29 5.58
C LEU A 413 0.19 19.88 5.95
N ALA A 414 0.78 19.47 7.07
CA ALA A 414 2.10 19.92 7.47
C ALA A 414 3.17 19.56 6.43
N ILE A 415 3.17 18.33 5.93
CA ILE A 415 4.09 17.88 4.87
C ILE A 415 3.91 18.72 3.60
N VAL A 416 2.68 18.92 3.16
CA VAL A 416 2.37 19.75 1.97
C VAL A 416 2.89 21.18 2.14
N LEU A 417 2.68 21.80 3.31
CA LEU A 417 3.14 23.15 3.59
C LEU A 417 4.67 23.26 3.56
N VAL A 418 5.39 22.26 4.12
CA VAL A 418 6.86 22.26 4.09
C VAL A 418 7.39 22.07 2.67
N ILE A 419 6.80 21.16 1.89
CA ILE A 419 7.16 20.96 0.48
C ILE A 419 6.89 22.23 -0.34
N ALA A 420 5.74 22.87 -0.15
CA ALA A 420 5.38 24.11 -0.83
C ALA A 420 6.34 25.25 -0.47
N ALA A 421 6.68 25.39 0.82
CA ALA A 421 7.64 26.39 1.29
C ALA A 421 9.05 26.17 0.73
N ALA A 422 9.52 24.91 0.69
CA ALA A 422 10.80 24.55 0.08
C ALA A 422 10.81 24.84 -1.43
N GLY A 423 9.74 24.46 -2.14
CA GLY A 423 9.54 24.77 -3.56
C GLY A 423 9.58 26.27 -3.83
N LEU A 424 8.83 27.07 -3.05
CA LEU A 424 8.83 28.53 -3.17
C LEU A 424 10.22 29.12 -2.88
N ALA A 425 10.90 28.67 -1.84
CA ALA A 425 12.25 29.12 -1.50
C ALA A 425 13.26 28.83 -2.64
N THR A 426 13.13 27.71 -3.35
CA THR A 426 13.99 27.42 -4.51
C THR A 426 13.68 28.30 -5.71
N LEU A 427 12.40 28.61 -5.96
CA LEU A 427 11.99 29.51 -7.04
C LEU A 427 12.46 30.95 -6.79
N LEU A 428 12.43 31.40 -5.54
CA LEU A 428 12.89 32.73 -5.12
C LEU A 428 14.43 32.87 -5.14
N ARG A 429 15.17 31.76 -5.08
CA ARG A 429 16.65 31.74 -5.09
C ARG A 429 17.28 31.70 -6.49
N ARG A 430 16.55 32.07 -7.56
CA ARG A 430 17.17 32.21 -8.89
C ARG A 430 18.33 33.22 -8.81
N PRO A 431 19.57 32.87 -9.23
CA PRO A 431 20.69 33.78 -9.16
C PRO A 431 20.49 34.93 -10.15
N ALA A 432 20.41 36.15 -9.62
CA ALA A 432 20.60 37.37 -10.40
C ALA A 432 22.08 37.48 -10.78
N THR A 433 22.51 36.86 -11.88
CA THR A 433 23.83 37.13 -12.48
C THR A 433 23.92 36.69 -13.94
N GLU A 434 23.15 37.36 -14.81
CA GLU A 434 23.52 37.53 -16.22
C GLU A 434 23.50 39.03 -16.51
N GLY A 435 24.66 39.66 -16.39
CA GLY A 435 24.77 41.10 -16.62
C GLY A 435 26.08 41.71 -16.12
N ARG A 436 27.23 41.17 -16.54
CA ARG A 436 28.53 41.89 -16.60
C ARG A 436 29.65 40.99 -17.13
N ILE A 437 29.63 40.67 -18.43
CA ILE A 437 30.87 40.46 -19.20
C ILE A 437 30.62 41.03 -20.60
N ALA A 438 30.71 42.35 -20.71
CA ALA A 438 30.91 43.07 -21.97
C ALA A 438 31.44 44.47 -21.62
N SER A 439 32.74 44.55 -21.36
CA SER A 439 33.62 45.71 -21.62
C SER A 439 35.04 45.30 -21.32
#